data_AF-A0A3D0X577-F1
#
_entry.id   AF-A0A3D0X577-F1
#
_cell.length_a   1.000
_cell.length_b   1.000
_cell.length_c   1.000
_cell.angle_alpha   90.00
_cell.angle_beta   90.00
_cell.angle_gamma   90.00
#
_symmetry.space_group_name_H-M   'P 1'
#
loop_
_entity.id
_entity.type
_entity.pdbx_description
1 polymer ?
#
loop_
_entity_poly.entity_id
_entity_poly.type
_entity_poly.pdbx_seq_one_letter_code
_entity_poly.pdbx_strand_id
1 'polypeptide(L)'
;MRLISCLIAAWLLLCANLCIASGSNDITMKDQHGKKGIIPITDQTETLGGVYPLVGIDHTSPYYLDTDSCVYDISGGTATLECIIYGFSADGEIYMLTHVFDTYKLDGKRIIILKKVIAQTGHDITQNRLKWDNGFAKQLFWKAAEYSGLAVDLN
;
A
#
# COMPACT_ATOMS: atom_id res chain seq x y z
N MET A 1 5.42 -52.19 -21.65
CA MET A 1 6.03 -50.83 -21.73
C MET A 1 4.98 -49.71 -21.69
N ARG A 2 4.05 -49.70 -20.71
CA ARG A 2 3.02 -48.64 -20.59
C ARG A 2 2.84 -48.09 -19.16
N LEU A 3 3.72 -48.45 -18.23
CA LEU A 3 3.65 -48.03 -16.82
C LEU A 3 4.65 -46.93 -16.45
N ILE A 4 5.69 -46.72 -17.26
CA ILE A 4 6.75 -45.72 -16.96
C ILE A 4 6.34 -44.31 -17.41
N SER A 5 5.50 -44.18 -18.44
CA SER A 5 5.07 -42.88 -18.97
C SER A 5 4.07 -42.13 -18.09
N CYS A 6 3.30 -42.82 -17.23
CA CYS A 6 2.36 -42.16 -16.30
C CYS A 6 3.07 -41.57 -15.07
N LEU A 7 4.19 -42.15 -14.64
CA LEU A 7 4.92 -41.70 -13.45
C LEU A 7 5.69 -40.38 -13.69
N ILE A 8 6.12 -40.14 -14.93
CA ILE A 8 6.82 -38.90 -15.31
C ILE A 8 5.82 -37.74 -15.48
N ALA A 9 4.62 -38.01 -16.01
CA ALA A 9 3.57 -37.00 -16.14
C ALA A 9 3.03 -36.53 -14.77
N ALA A 10 2.97 -37.43 -13.79
CA ALA A 10 2.55 -37.10 -12.43
C ALA A 10 3.56 -36.22 -11.67
N TRP A 11 4.85 -36.30 -12.01
CA TRP A 11 5.90 -35.46 -11.41
C TRP A 11 5.95 -34.04 -12.01
N LEU A 12 5.67 -33.89 -13.31
CA LEU A 12 5.59 -32.57 -13.96
C LEU A 12 4.38 -31.74 -13.50
N LEU A 13 3.30 -32.39 -13.07
CA LEU A 13 2.13 -31.71 -12.49
C LEU A 13 2.31 -31.31 -11.02
N LEU A 14 3.29 -31.88 -10.31
CA LEU A 14 3.57 -31.51 -8.92
C LEU A 14 4.46 -30.25 -8.81
N CYS A 15 5.25 -29.95 -9.83
CA CYS A 15 6.11 -28.75 -9.86
C CYS A 15 5.36 -27.46 -10.22
N ALA A 16 4.13 -27.54 -10.72
CA ALA A 16 3.32 -26.36 -11.05
C ALA A 16 2.66 -25.70 -9.83
N ASN A 17 2.73 -26.32 -8.65
CA ASN A 17 2.19 -25.75 -7.39
C ASN A 17 3.23 -25.10 -6.49
N LEU A 18 4.49 -24.98 -6.92
CA LEU A 18 5.53 -24.23 -6.20
C LEU A 18 5.74 -22.84 -6.83
N CYS A 19 4.78 -21.93 -6.65
CA CYS A 19 5.03 -20.49 -6.56
C CYS A 19 3.74 -19.73 -6.17
N ILE A 20 3.14 -20.07 -5.02
CA ILE A 20 2.32 -19.10 -4.28
C ILE A 20 2.77 -19.15 -2.83
N ALA A 21 3.96 -18.63 -2.60
CA ALA A 21 4.43 -18.25 -1.27
C ALA A 21 5.34 -17.01 -1.38
N SER A 22 4.99 -16.05 -2.23
CA SER A 22 5.21 -14.67 -1.81
C SER A 22 4.20 -14.44 -0.70
N GLY A 23 4.66 -14.20 0.52
CA GLY A 23 3.78 -13.87 1.64
C GLY A 23 2.83 -12.75 1.22
N SER A 24 1.62 -13.14 0.81
CA SER A 24 0.48 -12.25 0.79
C SER A 24 0.28 -11.90 2.24
N ASN A 25 0.83 -10.77 2.65
CA ASN A 25 0.46 -10.14 3.90
C ASN A 25 -0.97 -9.66 3.67
N ASP A 26 -1.91 -10.60 3.75
CA ASP A 26 -3.34 -10.34 3.79
C ASP A 26 -3.62 -9.76 5.17
N ILE A 27 -3.17 -8.52 5.34
CA ILE A 27 -3.64 -7.63 6.36
C ILE A 27 -4.89 -7.02 5.73
N THR A 28 -5.94 -7.84 5.65
CA THR A 28 -7.31 -7.32 5.59
C THR A 28 -7.38 -6.31 6.72
N MET A 29 -7.25 -5.02 6.38
CA MET A 29 -7.10 -3.94 7.35
C MET A 29 -8.36 -3.97 8.19
N LYS A 30 -8.29 -4.64 9.34
CA LYS A 30 -9.42 -4.82 10.23
C LYS A 30 -9.90 -3.41 10.51
N ASP A 31 -11.12 -3.11 10.05
CA ASP A 31 -11.87 -1.92 10.44
C ASP A 31 -12.04 -2.00 11.96
N GLN A 32 -11.00 -1.63 12.71
CA GLN A 32 -11.12 -1.32 14.12
C GLN A 32 -11.72 0.07 14.20
N HIS A 33 -13.01 0.13 13.87
CA HIS A 33 -13.91 1.12 14.46
C HIS A 33 -13.69 1.04 15.97
N GLY A 34 -12.88 1.96 16.53
CA GLY A 34 -12.73 2.03 17.98
C GLY A 34 -11.39 2.47 18.57
N LYS A 35 -10.33 2.75 17.79
CA LYS A 35 -9.14 3.40 18.37
C LYS A 35 -8.91 4.78 17.77
N LYS A 36 -9.15 5.80 18.59
CA LYS A 36 -8.69 7.18 18.45
C LYS A 36 -7.17 7.17 18.23
N GLY A 37 -6.74 7.10 16.97
CA GLY A 37 -5.35 7.30 16.57
C GLY A 37 -5.12 8.66 15.89
N ILE A 38 -6.15 9.50 15.81
CA ILE A 38 -6.05 10.82 15.21
C ILE A 38 -5.64 11.80 16.31
N ILE A 39 -4.39 12.25 16.26
CA ILE A 39 -3.99 13.46 16.99
C ILE A 39 -4.49 14.65 16.16
N PRO A 40 -5.41 15.47 16.69
CA PRO A 40 -5.85 16.68 15.99
C PRO A 40 -4.65 17.61 15.76
N ILE A 41 -4.50 18.05 14.52
CA ILE A 41 -3.37 18.84 14.02
C ILE A 41 -3.53 20.27 14.54
N THR A 42 -2.57 20.75 15.33
CA THR A 42 -2.62 22.13 15.86
C THR A 42 -1.49 23.03 15.39
N ASP A 43 -0.43 22.52 14.73
CA ASP A 43 0.74 23.34 14.34
C ASP A 43 1.55 22.81 13.11
N GLN A 44 0.93 22.07 12.17
CA GLN A 44 1.63 21.61 10.95
C GLN A 44 1.14 22.37 9.71
N THR A 45 2.06 22.71 8.81
CA THR A 45 1.72 23.34 7.53
C THR A 45 0.86 22.41 6.69
N GLU A 46 -0.22 22.92 6.11
CA GLU A 46 -1.12 22.14 5.23
C GLU A 46 -0.41 21.58 3.99
N THR A 47 0.73 22.17 3.64
CA THR A 47 1.57 21.76 2.50
C THR A 47 3.06 21.76 2.85
N LEU A 48 3.81 20.80 2.33
CA LEU A 48 5.27 20.83 2.32
C LEU A 48 5.75 21.71 1.16
N GLY A 49 6.51 22.76 1.46
CA GLY A 49 7.08 23.67 0.45
C GLY A 49 6.05 24.45 -0.37
N GLY A 50 4.78 24.49 0.06
CA GLY A 50 3.69 25.13 -0.70
C GLY A 50 3.11 24.27 -1.83
N VAL A 51 3.58 23.02 -2.00
CA VAL A 51 3.27 22.18 -3.16
C VAL A 51 2.59 20.88 -2.76
N TYR A 52 3.17 20.14 -1.81
CA TYR A 52 2.71 18.79 -1.51
C TYR A 52 1.70 18.79 -0.36
N PRO A 53 0.44 18.37 -0.57
CA PRO A 53 -0.58 18.40 0.47
C PRO A 53 -0.29 17.41 1.60
N LEU A 54 -0.63 17.81 2.82
CA LEU A 54 -0.63 16.94 4.00
C LEU A 54 -1.72 15.86 3.83
N VAL A 55 -1.31 14.59 3.89
CA VAL A 55 -2.21 13.43 3.73
C VAL A 55 -2.37 12.60 5.00
N GLY A 56 -1.59 12.89 6.03
CA GLY A 56 -1.80 12.35 7.35
C GLY A 56 -0.61 12.58 8.27
N ILE A 57 -0.80 12.17 9.52
CA ILE A 57 0.23 12.19 10.55
C ILE A 57 0.27 10.80 11.15
N ASP A 58 1.46 10.18 11.15
CA ASP A 58 1.74 8.99 11.96
C ASP A 58 2.24 9.45 13.34
N HIS A 59 2.42 8.53 14.29
CA HIS A 59 2.74 8.79 15.71
C HIS A 59 3.82 9.85 15.97
N THR A 60 4.73 10.11 15.03
CA THR A 60 5.84 11.05 15.20
C THR A 60 6.01 12.09 14.08
N SER A 61 5.36 11.92 12.91
CA SER A 61 5.73 12.69 11.72
C SER A 61 4.55 12.96 10.77
N PRO A 62 4.45 14.16 10.18
CA PRO A 62 3.53 14.44 9.07
C PRO A 62 4.01 13.76 7.78
N TYR A 63 3.05 13.43 6.92
CA TYR A 63 3.25 12.85 5.60
C TYR A 63 2.59 13.69 4.52
N TYR A 64 3.34 13.96 3.46
CA TYR A 64 2.92 14.80 2.35
C TYR A 64 2.96 14.01 1.05
N LEU A 65 1.94 14.18 0.21
CA LEU A 65 1.79 13.45 -1.03
C LEU A 65 2.37 14.24 -2.19
N ASP A 66 3.22 13.60 -3.01
CA ASP A 66 3.52 14.11 -4.34
C ASP A 66 2.40 13.70 -5.30
N THR A 67 1.48 14.63 -5.58
CA THR A 67 0.30 14.35 -6.40
C THR A 67 0.65 14.00 -7.84
N ASP A 68 1.73 14.58 -8.37
CA ASP A 68 2.15 14.37 -9.77
C ASP A 68 2.83 13.01 -9.95
N SER A 69 3.34 12.44 -8.87
CA SER A 69 3.92 11.08 -8.86
C SER A 69 2.87 9.96 -8.85
N CYS A 70 1.60 10.28 -8.58
CA CYS A 70 0.57 9.28 -8.42
C CYS A 70 0.13 8.70 -9.77
N VAL A 71 0.36 7.40 -9.94
CA VAL A 71 -0.05 6.64 -11.13
C VAL A 71 -0.85 5.42 -10.72
N TYR A 72 -1.86 5.07 -11.52
CA TYR A 72 -2.65 3.87 -11.28
C TYR A 72 -2.92 3.09 -12.56
N ASP A 73 -3.12 1.78 -12.39
CA ASP A 73 -3.55 0.85 -13.43
C ASP A 73 -4.69 -0.01 -12.89
N ILE A 74 -5.66 -0.34 -13.74
CA ILE A 74 -6.77 -1.24 -13.41
C ILE A 74 -6.71 -2.42 -14.37
N SER A 75 -6.34 -3.59 -13.85
CA SER A 75 -6.17 -4.80 -14.64
C SER A 75 -6.69 -6.02 -13.89
N GLY A 76 -7.44 -6.88 -14.58
CA GLY A 76 -7.94 -8.13 -14.02
C GLY A 76 -8.83 -7.97 -12.78
N GLY A 77 -9.52 -6.84 -12.63
CA GLY A 77 -10.39 -6.56 -11.47
C GLY A 77 -9.67 -6.03 -10.22
N THR A 78 -8.35 -5.81 -10.32
CA THR A 78 -7.53 -5.18 -9.28
C THR A 78 -7.02 -3.84 -9.79
N ALA A 79 -7.11 -2.80 -8.96
CA ALA A 79 -6.44 -1.54 -9.21
C ALA A 79 -5.14 -1.47 -8.40
N THR A 80 -4.03 -1.09 -9.05
CA THR A 80 -2.75 -0.79 -8.40
C THR A 80 -2.53 0.71 -8.42
N LEU A 81 -2.22 1.32 -7.28
CA LEU A 81 -1.91 2.74 -7.13
C LEU A 81 -0.50 2.89 -6.57
N GLU A 82 0.34 3.66 -7.24
CA GLU A 82 1.70 3.99 -6.80
C GLU A 82 1.83 5.51 -6.64
N CYS A 83 2.39 5.96 -5.52
CA CYS A 83 2.67 7.38 -5.27
C CYS A 83 3.95 7.56 -4.43
N ILE A 84 4.62 8.68 -4.60
CA ILE A 84 5.68 9.17 -3.72
C ILE A 84 5.07 9.93 -2.55
N ILE A 85 5.51 9.57 -1.35
CA ILE A 85 5.15 10.21 -0.09
C ILE A 85 6.41 10.73 0.59
N TYR A 86 6.39 12.00 0.99
CA TYR A 86 7.43 12.61 1.81
C TYR A 86 7.06 12.51 3.29
N GLY A 87 8.04 12.21 4.12
CA GLY A 87 7.92 12.24 5.59
C GLY A 87 9.15 12.87 6.22
N PHE A 88 9.13 12.99 7.55
CA PHE A 88 10.19 13.61 8.33
C PHE A 88 10.83 12.62 9.30
N SER A 89 12.16 12.57 9.32
CA SER A 89 12.93 11.86 10.34
C SER A 89 12.78 12.56 11.70
N ALA A 90 13.22 11.90 12.77
CA ALA A 90 13.24 12.50 14.10
C ALA A 90 14.12 13.77 14.16
N ASP A 91 15.13 13.85 13.30
CA ASP A 91 16.05 14.99 13.18
C ASP A 91 15.51 16.11 12.29
N GLY A 92 14.30 15.94 11.72
CA GLY A 92 13.65 16.92 10.84
C GLY A 92 14.10 16.85 9.38
N GLU A 93 14.83 15.81 8.99
CA GLU A 93 15.21 15.59 7.58
C GLU A 93 14.05 15.00 6.79
N ILE A 94 13.83 15.52 5.59
CA ILE A 94 12.82 14.99 4.66
C ILE A 94 13.34 13.68 4.08
N TYR A 95 12.51 12.64 4.09
CA TYR A 95 12.76 11.41 3.37
C TYR A 95 11.62 11.11 2.40
N MET A 96 11.94 10.32 1.37
CA MET A 96 11.01 9.92 0.32
C MET A 96 10.69 8.42 0.41
N LEU A 97 9.40 8.08 0.26
CA LEU A 97 8.89 6.71 0.24
C LEU A 97 7.96 6.50 -0.96
N THR A 98 8.24 5.50 -1.78
CA THR A 98 7.29 5.04 -2.81
C THR A 98 6.32 4.05 -2.18
N HIS A 99 5.03 4.39 -2.14
CA HIS A 99 3.96 3.52 -1.66
C HIS A 99 3.23 2.90 -2.85
N VAL A 100 3.03 1.59 -2.80
CA VAL A 100 2.23 0.84 -3.77
C VAL A 100 1.07 0.18 -3.03
N PHE A 101 -0.14 0.43 -3.49
CA PHE A 101 -1.37 -0.15 -2.99
C PHE A 101 -2.03 -1.00 -4.06
N ASP A 102 -2.60 -2.14 -3.67
CA ASP A 102 -3.55 -2.88 -4.50
C ASP A 102 -4.94 -2.75 -3.86
N THR A 103 -5.99 -2.65 -4.70
CA THR A 103 -7.37 -2.74 -4.24
C THR A 103 -8.25 -3.54 -5.20
N TYR A 104 -9.21 -4.27 -4.65
CA TYR A 104 -10.22 -5.02 -5.41
C TYR A 104 -11.53 -5.10 -4.63
N LYS A 105 -12.61 -5.50 -5.30
CA LYS A 105 -13.91 -5.79 -4.66
C LYS A 105 -14.01 -7.29 -4.37
N LEU A 106 -14.33 -7.66 -3.13
CA LEU A 106 -14.66 -9.02 -2.70
C LEU A 106 -15.99 -8.96 -1.94
N ASP A 107 -16.99 -9.71 -2.39
CA ASP A 107 -18.35 -9.74 -1.80
C ASP A 107 -18.95 -8.33 -1.59
N GLY A 108 -18.78 -7.45 -2.59
CA GLY A 108 -19.26 -6.07 -2.55
C GLY A 108 -18.45 -5.13 -1.65
N LYS A 109 -17.45 -5.64 -0.91
CA LYS A 109 -16.57 -4.86 -0.06
C LYS A 109 -15.26 -4.57 -0.75
N ARG A 110 -14.75 -3.35 -0.60
CA ARG A 110 -13.45 -2.97 -1.12
C ARG A 110 -12.35 -3.42 -0.16
N ILE A 111 -11.43 -4.23 -0.66
CA ILE A 111 -10.21 -4.62 0.04
C ILE A 111 -9.09 -3.71 -0.44
N ILE A 112 -8.31 -3.17 0.48
CA ILE A 112 -7.16 -2.29 0.22
C ILE A 112 -5.96 -2.92 0.90
N ILE A 113 -4.87 -3.08 0.15
CA ILE A 113 -3.65 -3.73 0.60
C ILE A 113 -2.50 -2.75 0.35
N LEU A 114 -1.74 -2.43 1.40
CA LEU A 114 -0.43 -1.81 1.23
C LEU A 114 0.55 -2.89 0.76
N LYS A 115 0.81 -2.91 -0.54
CA LYS A 115 1.60 -3.94 -1.20
C LYS A 115 3.08 -3.75 -0.98
N LYS A 116 3.57 -2.52 -1.18
CA LYS A 116 4.99 -2.17 -1.01
C LYS A 116 5.16 -0.77 -0.47
N VAL A 117 6.21 -0.58 0.34
CA VAL A 117 6.80 0.71 0.68
C VAL A 117 8.29 0.62 0.42
N ILE A 118 8.77 1.36 -0.57
CA ILE A 118 10.19 1.39 -0.94
C ILE A 118 10.79 2.69 -0.42
N ALA A 119 11.81 2.57 0.44
CA ALA A 119 12.56 3.72 0.90
C ALA A 119 13.41 4.32 -0.24
N GLN A 120 13.82 5.57 -0.10
CA GLN A 120 14.74 6.22 -1.05
C GLN A 120 16.04 5.41 -1.29
N THR A 121 16.46 4.58 -0.35
CA THR A 121 17.61 3.66 -0.50
C THR A 121 17.33 2.44 -1.39
N GLY A 122 16.08 2.25 -1.84
CA GLY A 122 15.63 1.09 -2.61
C GLY A 122 15.20 -0.10 -1.76
N HIS A 123 15.28 -0.01 -0.43
CA HIS A 123 14.90 -1.10 0.46
C HIS A 123 13.38 -1.17 0.67
N ASP A 124 12.83 -2.38 0.61
CA ASP A 124 11.44 -2.64 0.97
C ASP A 124 11.30 -2.61 2.51
N ILE A 125 10.51 -1.65 3.01
CA ILE A 125 10.25 -1.44 4.44
C ILE A 125 8.78 -1.71 4.81
N THR A 126 8.02 -2.39 3.95
CA THR A 126 6.57 -2.59 4.08
C THR A 126 6.19 -3.18 5.43
N GLN A 127 6.90 -4.22 5.87
CA GLN A 127 6.64 -4.87 7.16
C GLN A 127 6.84 -3.94 8.35
N ASN A 128 7.86 -3.09 8.29
CA ASN A 128 8.14 -2.12 9.36
C ASN A 128 7.03 -1.08 9.47
N ARG A 129 6.47 -0.66 8.32
CA ARG A 129 5.33 0.27 8.28
C ARG A 129 4.04 -0.39 8.77
N LEU A 130 3.78 -1.63 8.36
CA LEU A 130 2.56 -2.36 8.72
C LEU A 130 2.52 -2.77 10.20
N LYS A 131 3.67 -2.99 10.85
CA LYS A 131 3.75 -3.42 12.25
C LYS A 131 2.98 -2.52 13.22
N TRP A 132 2.93 -1.22 12.92
CA TRP A 132 2.31 -0.20 13.78
C TRP A 132 1.20 0.57 13.07
N ASP A 133 0.77 0.09 11.89
CA ASP A 133 -0.30 0.74 11.15
C ASP A 133 -1.63 0.62 11.89
N ASN A 134 -2.17 1.77 12.28
CA ASN A 134 -3.46 1.89 12.95
C ASN A 134 -4.55 2.42 11.99
N GLY A 135 -4.50 2.02 10.72
CA GLY A 135 -5.41 2.51 9.67
C GLY A 135 -4.89 3.70 8.88
N PHE A 136 -3.65 4.15 9.13
CA PHE A 136 -3.00 5.23 8.39
C PHE A 136 -2.89 4.87 6.90
N ALA A 137 -2.45 3.65 6.58
CA ALA A 137 -2.29 3.21 5.19
C ALA A 137 -3.62 3.24 4.40
N LYS A 138 -4.75 2.92 5.05
CA LYS A 138 -6.08 3.00 4.41
C LYS A 138 -6.49 4.44 4.11
N GLN A 139 -6.24 5.36 5.03
CA GLN A 139 -6.51 6.77 4.82
C GLN A 139 -5.60 7.35 3.74
N LEU A 140 -4.32 7.01 3.78
CA LEU A 140 -3.33 7.38 2.78
C LEU A 140 -3.75 6.90 1.39
N PHE A 141 -4.20 5.64 1.27
CA PHE A 141 -4.73 5.11 0.02
C PHE A 141 -5.87 5.97 -0.52
N TRP A 142 -6.87 6.30 0.30
CA TRP A 142 -8.01 7.08 -0.17
C TRP A 142 -7.65 8.50 -0.56
N LYS A 143 -6.75 9.14 0.19
CA LYS A 143 -6.20 10.45 -0.18
C LYS A 143 -5.46 10.39 -1.50
N ALA A 144 -4.58 9.40 -1.67
CA ALA A 144 -3.86 9.20 -2.91
C ALA A 144 -4.80 8.89 -4.09
N ALA A 145 -5.85 8.09 -3.87
CA ALA A 145 -6.85 7.77 -4.89
C ALA A 145 -7.71 8.97 -5.27
N GLU A 146 -8.01 9.88 -4.34
CA GLU A 146 -8.68 11.16 -4.62
C GLU A 146 -7.82 12.03 -5.54
N TYR A 147 -6.54 12.21 -5.22
CA TYR A 147 -5.64 13.05 -6.02
C TYR A 147 -5.27 12.44 -7.38
N SER A 148 -5.18 11.11 -7.47
CA SER A 148 -4.85 10.43 -8.74
C SER A 148 -6.04 10.30 -9.68
N GLY A 149 -7.27 10.49 -9.19
CA GLY A 149 -8.50 10.22 -9.94
C GLY A 149 -9.02 8.79 -9.83
N LEU A 150 -8.24 7.86 -9.28
CA LEU A 150 -8.65 6.46 -9.08
C LEU A 150 -9.95 6.34 -8.26
N ALA A 151 -10.20 7.24 -7.32
CA ALA A 151 -11.41 7.22 -6.50
C ALA A 151 -12.70 7.28 -7.35
N VAL A 152 -12.67 7.95 -8.50
CA VAL A 152 -13.80 8.02 -9.44
C VAL A 152 -14.04 6.66 -10.10
N ASP A 153 -12.97 5.98 -10.53
CA ASP A 153 -13.04 4.68 -11.20
C ASP A 153 -13.40 3.52 -10.27
N LEU A 154 -13.25 3.71 -8.95
CA LEU A 154 -13.58 2.71 -7.94
C LEU A 154 -15.05 2.75 -7.49
N ASN A 155 -15.81 3.81 -7.80
CA ASN A 155 -17.22 3.89 -7.44
C ASN A 155 -18.08 3.07 -8.40
#